data_AF-A0A1F6SES0-F1
#
_entry.id   AF-A0A1F6SES0-F1
#
_cell.length_a   1.000
_cell.length_b   1.000
_cell.length_c   1.000
_cell.angle_alpha   90.00
_cell.angle_beta   90.00
_cell.angle_gamma   90.00
#
_symmetry.space_group_name_H-M   'P 1'
#
loop_
_entity.id
_entity.type
_entity.pdbx_description
1 polymer ?
#
loop_
_entity_poly.entity_id
_entity_poly.type
_entity_poly.pdbx_seq_one_letter_code
_entity_poly.pdbx_strand_id
1 'polypeptide(L)' 'MAKYKIKGTNILYNGKLYAEDKTIELPDNEALQLSAYLEIIPEKSNKKQDEQNKAPKENPKKNSEEVNGGNE' A
#
# COMPACT_ATOMS: atom_id res chain seq x y z
N MET A 1 -2.43 13.27 -8.44
CA MET A 1 -2.18 13.79 -7.09
C MET A 1 -0.73 13.50 -6.78
N ALA A 2 0.01 14.48 -6.27
CA ALA A 2 1.42 14.28 -5.93
C ALA A 2 1.54 13.61 -4.56
N LYS A 3 2.64 12.88 -4.38
CA LYS A 3 3.01 12.22 -3.13
C LYS A 3 4.00 13.08 -2.37
N TYR A 4 3.68 13.34 -1.12
CA TYR A 4 4.52 14.13 -0.23
C TYR A 4 4.91 13.29 0.98
N LYS A 5 6.13 13.47 1.46
CA LYS A 5 6.61 12.87 2.69
C LYS A 5 6.40 13.85 3.84
N ILE A 6 5.80 13.39 4.93
CA ILE A 6 5.55 14.20 6.12
C ILE A 6 6.85 14.32 6.93
N LYS A 7 7.13 15.51 7.45
CA LYS A 7 8.31 15.79 8.26
C LYS A 7 7.97 16.71 9.44
N GLY A 8 8.55 16.43 10.60
CA GLY A 8 8.52 17.29 11.79
C GLY A 8 7.20 17.24 12.57
N THR A 9 6.19 16.51 12.11
CA THR A 9 4.89 16.42 12.77
C THR A 9 4.04 15.27 12.23
N ASN A 10 2.88 15.03 12.86
CA ASN A 10 1.83 14.16 12.35
C ASN A 10 0.71 15.01 11.73
N ILE A 11 0.16 14.59 10.59
CA ILE A 11 -0.87 15.33 9.86
C ILE A 11 -2.19 14.56 9.89
N LEU A 12 -3.26 15.20 10.35
CA LEU A 12 -4.62 14.66 10.24
C LEU A 12 -5.24 15.17 8.93
N TYR A 13 -5.50 14.26 7.99
CA TYR A 13 -6.10 14.59 6.70
C TYR A 13 -7.22 13.62 6.36
N ASN A 14 -8.38 14.14 5.95
CA ASN A 14 -9.58 13.34 5.66
C ASN A 14 -9.93 12.31 6.77
N GLY A 15 -9.79 12.71 8.03
CA GLY A 15 -10.07 11.85 9.19
C GLY A 15 -9.05 10.74 9.44
N LYS A 16 -7.92 10.71 8.69
CA LYS A 16 -6.82 9.78 8.90
C LYS A 16 -5.59 10.52 9.41
N LEU A 17 -5.00 10.01 10.49
CA LEU A 17 -3.75 10.51 11.03
C LEU A 17 -2.57 9.86 10.30
N TYR A 18 -1.74 10.68 9.68
CA TYR A 18 -0.52 10.29 9.01
C TYR A 18 0.67 10.69 9.88
N ALA A 19 1.49 9.70 10.23
CA ALA A 19 2.65 9.93 11.06
C ALA A 19 3.78 10.64 10.31
N GLU A 20 4.74 11.19 11.05
CA GLU A 20 6.02 11.63 10.49
C GLU A 20 6.68 10.53 9.63
N ASP A 21 7.41 10.95 8.60
CA ASP A 21 8.09 10.11 7.61
C ASP A 21 7.18 9.25 6.72
N LYS A 22 5.85 9.32 6.90
CA LYS A 22 4.89 8.67 6.01
C LYS A 22 4.64 9.48 4.74
N THR A 23 4.20 8.78 3.71
CA THR A 23 3.74 9.39 2.47
C THR A 23 2.25 9.70 2.55
N ILE A 24 1.87 10.88 2.11
CA ILE A 24 0.49 11.32 1.95
C ILE A 24 0.27 11.82 0.52
N GLU A 25 -0.92 11.55 -0.02
CA GLU A 25 -1.35 12.05 -1.33
C GLU A 25 -2.24 13.27 -1.11
N LEU A 26 -1.78 14.41 -1.60
CA LEU A 26 -2.46 15.69 -1.46
C LEU A 26 -2.51 16.42 -2.81
N PRO A 27 -3.53 17.25 -3.05
CA PRO A 27 -3.51 18.19 -4.17
C PRO A 27 -2.53 19.34 -3.88
N ASP A 28 -1.93 19.91 -4.93
CA ASP A 28 -0.88 20.92 -4.83
C ASP A 28 -1.30 22.16 -4.00
N ASN A 29 -2.58 22.55 -4.08
CA ASN A 29 -3.13 23.66 -3.28
C ASN A 29 -3.03 23.41 -1.77
N GLU A 30 -3.37 22.20 -1.32
CA GLU A 30 -3.32 21.82 0.10
C GLU A 30 -1.87 21.58 0.53
N ALA A 31 -1.08 20.97 -0.35
CA ALA A 31 0.34 20.74 -0.10
C ALA A 31 1.13 22.05 0.04
N LEU A 32 0.72 23.12 -0.67
CA LEU A 32 1.32 24.45 -0.54
C LEU A 32 1.15 25.01 0.88
N GLN A 33 -0.03 24.81 1.49
CA GLN A 33 -0.29 25.25 2.87
C GLN A 33 0.53 24.47 3.90
N LEU A 34 0.80 23.20 3.60
CA LEU A 34 1.57 22.30 4.45
C LEU A 34 3.04 22.16 4.01
N SER A 35 3.52 23.02 3.10
CA SER A 35 4.84 22.91 2.48
C SER A 35 6.01 22.96 3.48
N ALA A 36 5.82 23.56 4.65
CA ALA A 36 6.80 23.55 5.73
C ALA A 36 6.97 22.16 6.39
N TYR A 37 5.95 21.29 6.28
CA TYR A 37 5.88 19.96 6.91
C TYR A 37 5.85 18.83 5.87
N LEU A 38 5.93 19.18 4.59
CA LEU A 38 5.84 18.25 3.48
C LEU A 38 7.08 18.38 2.60
N GLU A 39 7.69 17.25 2.30
CA GLU A 39 8.78 17.13 1.35
C GLU A 39 8.25 16.49 0.07
N ILE A 40 8.43 17.15 -1.07
CA ILE A 40 8.04 16.61 -2.37
C ILE A 40 8.88 15.35 -2.60
N ILE A 41 8.22 14.20 -2.76
CA ILE A 41 8.90 12.99 -3.19
C ILE A 41 9.03 13.11 -4.71
N PRO A 42 10.24 13.31 -5.25
CA PRO A 42 10.39 13.28 -6.70
C PRO A 42 9.94 11.90 -7.17
N GLU A 43 8.90 11.84 -7.99
CA GLU A 43 8.55 10.65 -8.75
C GLU A 43 9.71 10.38 -9.71
N LYS A 44 10.76 9.71 -9.21
CA LYS A 44 11.64 8.97 -10.10
C LYS A 44 10.72 7.96 -10.74
N SER A 45 10.36 8.20 -12.00
CA SER A 45 9.73 7.24 -12.89
C SER A 45 10.60 5.99 -12.89
N ASN A 46 10.37 5.11 -11.91
CA ASN A 46 11.04 3.84 -11.81
C ASN A 46 10.34 2.95 -12.82
N LYS A 47 10.71 3.14 -14.08
CA LYS A 47 10.43 2.15 -15.11
C LYS A 47 11.31 0.95 -14.75
N LYS A 48 10.65 -0.15 -14.36
CA LYS A 48 11.12 -1.50 -13.94
C LYS A 48 11.02 -1.72 -12.43
N GLN A 49 10.43 -2.79 -11.91
CA GLN A 49 10.04 -4.07 -12.51
C GLN A 49 8.91 -4.68 -11.67
N ASP A 50 8.07 -5.45 -12.36
CA ASP A 50 7.27 -6.56 -11.85
C ASP A 50 7.82 -7.17 -10.55
N GLU A 51 7.00 -7.15 -9.49
CA GLU A 51 7.02 -8.23 -8.50
C GLU A 51 5.57 -8.67 -8.27
N GLN A 52 5.01 -9.21 -9.35
CA GLN A 52 3.91 -10.15 -9.29
C GLN A 52 4.47 -11.47 -8.72
N ASN A 53 4.82 -11.56 -7.43
CA ASN A 53 4.92 -12.86 -6.78
C ASN A 53 4.92 -12.85 -5.24
N LYS A 54 3.73 -12.94 -4.65
CA LYS A 54 3.50 -13.99 -3.63
C LYS A 54 2.03 -14.40 -3.59
N ALA A 55 1.58 -15.01 -4.68
CA ALA A 55 0.62 -16.09 -4.53
C ALA A 55 1.37 -17.28 -3.92
N PRO A 56 0.90 -17.93 -2.85
CA PRO A 56 1.23 -19.32 -2.62
C PRO A 56 0.41 -20.14 -3.63
N LYS A 57 1.00 -20.51 -4.76
CA LYS A 57 0.55 -21.70 -5.52
C LYS A 57 1.45 -22.84 -5.06
N GLU A 58 0.98 -23.63 -4.11
CA GLU A 58 0.26 -24.89 -4.36
C GLU A 58 1.19 -25.92 -4.98
N ASN A 59 1.38 -27.02 -4.27
CA ASN A 59 1.69 -28.30 -4.89
C ASN A 59 0.83 -29.38 -4.25
N PRO A 60 0.49 -30.44 -4.99
CA PRO A 60 -0.89 -30.89 -5.11
C PRO A 60 -1.08 -32.25 -4.47
N LYS A 61 -2.23 -32.47 -3.85
CA LYS A 61 -2.82 -33.81 -3.74
C LYS A 61 -4.28 -33.74 -4.16
N LYS A 62 -4.46 -34.01 -5.45
CA LYS A 62 -5.45 -34.96 -5.98
C LYS A 62 -6.13 -35.77 -4.86
N ASN A 63 -7.41 -35.51 -4.64
CA ASN A 63 -8.44 -36.55 -4.66
C ASN A 63 -9.82 -35.88 -4.63
N SER A 64 -10.42 -35.72 -5.82
CA SER A 64 -11.85 -35.97 -5.92
C SER A 64 -12.00 -37.46 -6.16
N GLU A 65 -12.44 -38.20 -5.15
CA GLU A 65 -13.19 -39.41 -5.39
C GLU A 65 -14.37 -39.44 -4.41
N GLU A 66 -15.51 -39.64 -5.04
CA GLU A 66 -16.86 -39.78 -4.51
C GLU A 66 -17.02 -41.14 -3.80
N VAL A 67 -18.08 -41.24 -2.99
CA VAL A 67 -18.77 -42.43 -2.47
C VAL A 67 -18.21 -43.32 -1.33
N ASN A 68 -19.06 -43.36 -0.28
CA ASN A 68 -19.48 -44.49 0.57
C ASN A 68 -18.63 -44.93 1.79
N GLY A 69 -19.26 -44.80 2.97
CA GLY A 69 -19.32 -45.91 3.94
C GLY A 69 -18.84 -45.64 5.37
N GLY A 70 -19.79 -45.48 6.30
CA GLY A 70 -19.85 -46.37 7.47
C GLY A 70 -19.28 -45.91 8.83
N ASN A 71 -20.20 -45.88 9.79
CA ASN A 71 -20.06 -46.18 11.23
C ASN A 71 -19.43 -45.14 12.17
N GLU A 72 -20.28 -44.53 13.00
CA GLU A 72 -20.32 -44.80 14.45
C GLU A 72 -21.76 -44.69 14.97
#